data_AF-A0A7W1W204-F1
#
_entry.id   AF-A0A7W1W204-F1
#
_cell.length_a   1.000
_cell.length_b   1.000
_cell.length_c   1.000
_cell.angle_alpha   90.00
_cell.angle_beta   90.00
_cell.angle_gamma   90.00
#
_symmetry.space_group_name_H-M   'P 1'
#
loop_
_entity.id
_entity.type
_entity.pdbx_description
1 polymer ?
#
loop_
_entity_poly.entity_id
_entity_poly.type
_entity_poly.pdbx_seq_one_letter_code
_entity_poly.pdbx_strand_id
1 'polypeptide(L)' 'VRACLITDHFSAHQGVEDDDMNMLCLGGRITGNFLAKEIVEAFVHAKFKTEEKYRRRLDKVNALEKR' A
#
# COMPACT_ATOMS: atom_id res chain seq x y z
N VAL A 1 0.39 -10.44 -6.24
CA VAL A 1 1.24 -9.24 -6.00
C VAL A 1 0.30 -8.08 -5.70
N ARG A 2 0.60 -7.23 -4.70
CA ARG A 2 -0.33 -6.19 -4.24
C ARG A 2 0.31 -4.82 -4.43
N ALA A 3 -0.18 -4.10 -5.44
CA ALA A 3 0.32 -2.80 -5.84
C ALA A 3 -0.82 -1.78 -5.89
N CYS A 4 -0.56 -0.53 -5.52
CA CYS A 4 -1.50 0.58 -5.65
C CYS A 4 -0.84 1.82 -6.24
N LEU A 5 -1.59 2.57 -7.05
CA LEU A 5 -1.23 3.92 -7.49
C LEU A 5 -1.52 4.89 -6.34
N ILE A 6 -0.48 5.52 -5.81
CA ILE A 6 -0.59 6.42 -4.66
C ILE A 6 -0.37 7.87 -5.07
N THR A 7 -1.22 8.74 -4.55
CA THR A 7 -1.19 10.19 -4.82
C THR A 7 -1.08 11.04 -3.56
N ASP A 8 -1.16 10.44 -2.37
CA ASP A 8 -1.16 11.14 -1.09
C ASP A 8 -0.50 10.32 0.03
N HIS A 9 -0.11 11.00 1.10
CA HIS A 9 0.58 10.40 2.25
C HIS A 9 -0.28 9.36 2.99
N PHE A 10 -1.58 9.63 3.19
CA PHE A 10 -2.46 8.75 3.95
C PHE A 10 -2.58 7.38 3.29
N SER A 11 -2.89 7.36 1.99
CA SER A 11 -3.01 6.13 1.21
C SER A 11 -1.69 5.34 1.16
N ALA A 12 -0.54 6.01 1.24
CA ALA A 12 0.78 5.40 1.18
C ALA A 12 1.04 4.41 2.32
N HIS A 13 0.80 4.84 3.56
CA HIS A 13 0.96 3.96 4.73
C HIS A 13 -0.25 3.04 4.90
N GLN A 14 -1.47 3.53 4.61
CA GLN A 14 -2.69 2.75 4.77
C GLN A 14 -2.68 1.49 3.88
N GLY A 15 -2.19 1.59 2.63
CA GLY A 15 -2.11 0.43 1.74
C GLY A 15 -1.24 -0.70 2.31
N VAL A 16 -0.16 -0.37 3.03
CA VAL A 16 0.66 -1.37 3.73
C VAL A 16 -0.03 -1.87 4.98
N GLU A 17 -0.56 -0.95 5.79
CA GLU A 17 -1.20 -1.26 7.06
C GLU A 17 -2.42 -2.16 6.92
N ASP A 18 -3.29 -1.89 5.95
CA ASP A 18 -4.59 -2.53 5.86
C ASP A 18 -4.60 -3.69 4.83
N ASP A 19 -3.78 -3.61 3.77
CA ASP A 19 -3.80 -4.54 2.63
C ASP A 19 -2.47 -5.31 2.41
N ASP A 20 -1.47 -5.11 3.28
CA ASP A 20 -0.13 -5.71 3.14
C ASP A 20 0.47 -5.40 1.76
N MET A 21 0.26 -4.17 1.26
CA MET A 21 0.77 -3.73 -0.04
C MET A 21 2.30 -3.83 -0.08
N ASN A 22 2.83 -4.46 -1.12
CA ASN A 22 4.27 -4.72 -1.26
C ASN A 22 4.92 -4.03 -2.47
N MET A 23 4.14 -3.24 -3.21
CA MET A 23 4.63 -2.44 -4.33
C MET A 23 3.92 -1.08 -4.37
N LEU A 24 4.71 -0.01 -4.42
CA LEU A 24 4.23 1.37 -4.52
C LEU A 24 4.35 1.86 -5.97
N CYS A 25 3.27 2.38 -6.55
CA CYS A 25 3.28 2.99 -7.88
C CYS A 25 3.08 4.51 -7.79
N LEU A 26 3.94 5.28 -8.47
CA LEU A 26 3.91 6.75 -8.50
C LEU A 26 3.82 7.30 -9.93
N GLY A 27 3.16 8.44 -10.10
CA GLY A 27 3.08 9.14 -11.37
C GLY A 27 4.28 10.05 -11.61
N GLY A 28 5.28 9.60 -12.37
CA GLY A 28 6.55 10.34 -12.54
C GLY A 28 6.48 11.73 -13.18
N ARG A 29 5.35 12.10 -13.83
CA ARG A 29 5.10 13.45 -14.37
C ARG A 29 4.09 14.27 -13.55
N ILE A 30 3.49 13.65 -12.54
CA ILE A 30 2.36 14.23 -11.80
C ILE A 30 2.74 14.46 -10.33
N THR A 31 3.47 13.53 -9.74
CA THR A 31 3.92 13.61 -8.34
C THR A 31 5.19 14.45 -8.25
N GLY A 32 5.12 15.59 -7.56
CA GLY A 32 6.30 16.41 -7.28
C GLY A 32 7.30 15.71 -6.35
N ASN A 33 8.58 16.03 -6.47
CA ASN A 33 9.67 15.33 -5.77
C ASN A 33 9.52 15.30 -4.23
N PHE A 34 9.07 16.40 -3.62
CA PHE A 34 8.87 16.46 -2.17
C PHE A 34 7.75 15.52 -1.71
N LEU A 35 6.58 15.59 -2.37
CA LEU A 35 5.47 14.70 -2.09
C LEU A 35 5.82 13.23 -2.37
N ALA A 36 6.55 12.96 -3.46
CA ALA A 36 7.02 11.61 -3.77
C ALA A 36 7.90 11.05 -2.64
N LYS A 37 8.80 11.87 -2.07
CA LYS A 37 9.63 11.48 -0.94
C LYS A 37 8.79 11.17 0.30
N GLU A 38 7.84 12.04 0.65
CA GLU A 38 6.93 11.81 1.80
C GLU A 38 6.10 10.54 1.63
N ILE A 39 5.57 10.28 0.43
CA ILE A 39 4.83 9.05 0.12
C ILE A 39 5.72 7.81 0.27
N VAL A 40 6.94 7.85 -0.26
CA VAL A 40 7.89 6.74 -0.15
C VAL A 40 8.26 6.48 1.30
N GLU A 41 8.55 7.52 2.09
CA GLU A 41 8.86 7.41 3.52
C GLU A 41 7.70 6.80 4.31
N ALA A 42 6.47 7.26 4.07
CA ALA A 42 5.28 6.70 4.69
C ALA A 42 5.09 5.21 4.34
N PHE A 43 5.25 4.85 3.07
CA PHE A 43 5.15 3.47 2.60
C PHE A 43 6.19 2.55 3.23
N VAL A 44 7.48 2.92 3.21
CA VAL A 44 8.55 2.04 3.70
C VAL A 44 8.57 1.88 5.23
N HIS A 45 7.99 2.82 5.98
CA HIS A 45 7.94 2.76 7.44
C HIS A 45 6.64 2.16 7.98
N ALA A 46 5.61 2.05 7.14
CA ALA A 46 4.35 1.43 7.50
C ALA A 46 4.52 -0.08 7.76
N LYS A 47 3.65 -0.62 8.61
CA LYS A 47 3.65 -2.04 8.99
C LYS A 47 2.25 -2.60 8.93
N PHE A 48 2.12 -3.79 8.35
CA PHE A 48 0.84 -4.46 8.25
C PHE A 48 0.19 -4.68 9.63
N LYS A 49 -1.08 -4.30 9.73
CA LYS A 49 -1.92 -4.48 10.90
C LYS A 49 -2.45 -5.90 10.92
N THR A 50 -2.21 -6.60 12.03
CA THR A 50 -2.51 -8.03 12.15
C THR A 50 -3.91 -8.34 12.69
N GLU A 51 -4.74 -7.33 12.90
CA GLU A 51 -6.11 -7.48 13.36
C GLU A 51 -6.92 -8.33 12.37
N GLU A 52 -7.88 -9.09 12.92
CA GLU A 52 -8.69 -10.08 12.17
C GLU A 52 -9.26 -9.51 10.87
N LYS A 53 -9.80 -8.29 10.91
CA LYS A 53 -10.47 -7.67 9.77
C LYS A 53 -9.55 -7.47 8.56
N TYR A 54 -8.27 -7.19 8.78
CA TYR A 54 -7.29 -6.97 7.71
C TYR A 54 -6.84 -8.31 7.13
N ARG A 55 -6.45 -9.26 8.00
CA ARG A 55 -6.10 -10.64 7.60
C ARG A 55 -7.22 -11.32 6.81
N ARG A 56 -8.47 -11.23 7.28
CA ARG A 56 -9.62 -11.82 6.59
C ARG A 56 -9.83 -11.25 5.19
N ARG A 57 -9.57 -9.96 4.96
CA ARG A 57 -9.66 -9.33 3.63
C ARG A 57 -8.51 -9.79 2.74
N LEU A 58 -7.29 -9.80 3.27
CA LEU A 58 -6.11 -10.28 2.57
C LEU A 58 -6.26 -11.75 2.13
N ASP A 59 -6.80 -12.62 3.01
CA ASP A 59 -7.03 -14.02 2.71
C ASP A 59 -8.04 -14.23 1.58
N LYS A 60 -9.03 -13.35 1.43
CA LYS A 60 -9.96 -13.39 0.29
C LYS A 60 -9.24 -13.10 -1.02
N VAL A 61 -8.34 -12.12 -1.04
CA VAL A 61 -7.51 -11.81 -2.22
C VAL A 61 -6.59 -12.98 -2.54
N ASN A 62 -5.90 -13.53 -1.54
CA ASN A 62 -5.03 -14.70 -1.70
C ASN A 62 -5.80 -15.92 -2.23
N ALA A 63 -7.04 -16.13 -1.80
CA ALA A 63 -7.89 -17.21 -2.29
C ALA A 63 -8.30 -17.02 -3.76
N LEU A 64 -8.45 -15.77 -4.22
CA LEU A 64 -8.70 -15.45 -5.62
C LEU A 64 -7.45 -15.68 -6.49
N GLU A 65 -6.25 -15.32 -6.00
CA GLU A 65 -4.98 -15.52 -6.72
C GLU A 65 -4.57 -17.00 -6.85
N LYS A 66 -5.11 -17.90 -6.00
CA LYS A 66 -4.84 -19.36 -6.04
C LYS A 66 -5.70 -20.12 -7.05
N ARG A 67 -6.64 -19.47 -7.71
CA ARG A 67 -7.46 -20.06 -8.78
C ARG A 67 -6.76 -19.91 -10.12
#